data_AF-A0A2M8PLS1-F1
#
_entry.id   AF-A0A2M8PLS1-F1
#
_cell.length_a   1.000
_cell.length_b   1.000
_cell.length_c   1.000
_cell.angle_alpha   90.00
_cell.angle_beta   90.00
_cell.angle_gamma   90.00
#
_symmetry.space_group_name_H-M   'P 1'
#
loop_
_entity.id
_entity.type
_entity.pdbx_description
1 polymer ?
#
loop_
_entity_poly.entity_id
_entity_poly.type
_entity_poly.pdbx_seq_one_letter_code
_entity_poly.pdbx_strand_id
1 'polypeptide(L)' 'MQRKQRNEQGFTLIEMIGVLAIIAILAAIVAPKIFDAINDSKVNSLAEEIHTVKTAVANYYKDTGRFPNQYS' A
#
# COMPACT_ATOMS: atom_id res chain seq x y z
N MET A 1 -28.00 -11.13 51.84
CA MET A 1 -27.05 -10.98 50.72
C MET A 1 -27.80 -10.34 49.55
N GLN A 2 -27.69 -9.02 49.35
CA GLN A 2 -28.35 -8.34 48.23
C GLN A 2 -27.46 -8.44 46.99
N ARG A 3 -27.91 -9.17 45.96
CA ARG A 3 -27.22 -9.24 44.66
C ARG A 3 -27.48 -7.94 43.91
N LYS A 4 -26.44 -7.10 43.82
CA LYS A 4 -26.43 -5.90 42.98
C LYS A 4 -26.46 -6.37 41.52
N GLN A 5 -27.63 -6.29 40.87
CA GLN A 5 -27.73 -6.54 39.43
C GLN A 5 -26.87 -5.49 38.72
N ARG A 6 -25.81 -5.95 38.06
CA ARG A 6 -25.03 -5.10 37.15
C ARG A 6 -25.93 -4.78 35.97
N ASN A 7 -26.26 -3.50 35.82
CA ASN A 7 -27.04 -3.01 34.69
C ASN A 7 -26.09 -2.99 33.49
N GLU A 8 -26.05 -4.06 32.72
CA GLU A 8 -25.26 -4.16 31.49
C GLU A 8 -26.00 -3.36 30.41
N GLN A 9 -25.67 -2.08 30.29
CA GLN A 9 -26.16 -1.22 29.21
C GLN A 9 -25.49 -1.66 27.90
N GLY A 10 -26.28 -2.23 26.98
CA GLY A 10 -25.85 -2.55 25.63
C GLY A 10 -25.79 -1.32 24.72
N PHE A 11 -25.07 -1.43 23.60
CA PHE A 11 -24.95 -0.39 22.59
C PHE A 11 -26.31 -0.05 21.95
N THR A 12 -26.47 1.22 21.61
CA THR A 12 -27.65 1.75 20.92
C THR A 12 -27.46 1.75 19.41
N LEU A 13 -28.58 1.74 18.67
CA LEU A 13 -28.55 1.87 17.21
C LEU A 13 -27.93 3.21 16.76
N ILE A 14 -28.15 4.28 17.52
CA ILE A 14 -27.61 5.61 17.19
C ILE A 14 -26.08 5.64 17.27
N GLU A 15 -25.48 4.92 18.23
CA GLU A 15 -24.02 4.79 18.33
C GLU A 15 -23.45 4.05 17.12
N MET A 16 -24.11 2.98 16.66
CA MET A 16 -23.68 2.27 15.45
C MET A 16 -23.80 3.11 14.19
N ILE A 17 -24.85 3.92 14.06
CA ILE A 17 -24.98 4.88 12.96
C ILE A 17 -23.82 5.89 12.97
N GLY A 18 -23.46 6.42 14.15
CA GLY A 18 -22.32 7.32 14.31
C GLY A 18 -21.00 6.68 13.88
N VAL A 19 -20.75 5.43 14.30
CA VAL A 19 -19.54 4.69 13.93
C VAL A 19 -19.48 4.44 12.42
N LEU A 20 -20.59 3.99 11.81
CA LEU A 20 -20.65 3.75 10.36
C LEU A 20 -20.45 5.04 9.55
N ALA A 21 -20.95 6.18 10.03
CA ALA A 21 -20.72 7.47 9.41
C ALA A 21 -19.23 7.84 9.38
N ILE A 22 -18.52 7.65 10.50
CA ILE A 22 -17.07 7.90 10.57
C ILE A 22 -16.31 6.95 9.63
N ILE A 23 -16.66 5.65 9.62
CA ILE A 23 -16.06 4.66 8.72
C ILE A 23 -16.26 5.06 7.25
N ALA A 24 -17.46 5.50 6.88
CA ALA A 24 -17.76 5.93 5.51
C ALA A 24 -16.92 7.15 5.08
N ILE A 25 -16.76 8.14 5.97
CA ILE A 25 -15.91 9.32 5.71
C ILE A 25 -14.46 8.90 5.51
N LEU A 26 -13.92 8.06 6.39
CA LEU A 26 -12.55 7.56 6.27
C LEU A 26 -12.34 6.74 4.99
N ALA A 27 -13.29 5.85 4.67
CA ALA A 27 -13.24 5.04 3.46
C ALA A 27 -13.25 5.89 2.20
N ALA A 28 -14.07 6.96 2.15
CA ALA A 28 -14.12 7.89 1.02
C ALA A 28 -12.79 8.61 0.76
N ILE A 29 -12.02 8.91 1.82
CA ILE A 29 -10.70 9.55 1.71
C ILE A 29 -9.60 8.54 1.33
N VAL A 30 -9.66 7.34 1.89
CA VAL A 30 -8.61 6.31 1.73
C VAL A 30 -8.71 5.58 0.39
N ALA A 31 -9.92 5.31 -0.10
CA ALA A 31 -10.14 4.56 -1.34
C ALA A 31 -9.37 5.11 -2.56
N PRO A 32 -9.46 6.41 -2.94
CA PRO A 32 -8.72 6.94 -4.10
C PRO A 32 -7.20 6.82 -3.91
N LYS A 33 -6.69 7.08 -2.69
CA LYS A 33 -5.25 7.01 -2.39
C LYS A 33 -4.67 5.61 -2.59
N ILE A 34 -5.46 4.56 -2.34
CA ILE A 34 -5.03 3.18 -2.59
C ILE A 34 -4.89 2.94 -4.10
N PHE A 35 -5.84 3.41 -4.90
CA PHE A 35 -5.75 3.27 -6.36
C PHE A 35 -4.56 4.03 -6.93
N ASP A 36 -4.32 5.25 -6.46
CA ASP A 36 -3.15 6.05 -6.85
C ASP A 36 -1.84 5.33 -6.48
N ALA A 37 -1.73 4.82 -5.25
CA ALA A 37 -0.56 4.09 -4.79
C ALA A 37 -0.29 2.81 -5.61
N ILE A 38 -1.34 2.07 -5.99
CA ILE A 38 -1.21 0.89 -6.86
C ILE A 38 -0.71 1.31 -8.24
N ASN A 39 -1.25 2.39 -8.81
CA ASN A 39 -0.83 2.87 -10.12
C ASN A 39 0.62 3.36 -10.11
N ASP A 40 1.01 4.11 -9.08
CA ASP A 40 2.38 4.59 -8.87
C ASP A 40 3.35 3.43 -8.66
N SER A 41 2.95 2.40 -7.91
CA SER A 41 3.78 1.22 -7.66
C SER A 41 4.20 0.52 -8.95
N LYS A 42 3.34 0.50 -9.98
CA LYS A 42 3.64 -0.14 -11.25
C LYS A 42 4.68 0.65 -12.04
N VAL A 43 4.58 1.98 -12.05
CA VAL A 43 5.57 2.87 -12.68
C VAL A 43 6.89 2.79 -11.94
N ASN A 44 6.87 2.84 -10.61
CA ASN A 44 8.07 2.74 -9.79
C ASN A 44 8.77 1.39 -9.94
N SER A 45 8.01 0.28 -9.97
CA SER A 45 8.58 -1.06 -10.18
C SER A 45 9.29 -1.19 -11.53
N LEU A 46 8.69 -0.65 -12.60
CA LEU A 46 9.33 -0.62 -13.92
C LEU A 46 10.59 0.26 -13.95
N ALA A 47 10.56 1.41 -13.26
CA ALA A 47 11.72 2.29 -13.15
C ALA A 47 12.87 1.60 -12.40
N GLU A 48 12.58 0.87 -11.33
CA GLU A 48 13.55 0.06 -10.57
C GLU A 48 14.12 -1.08 -11.43
N GLU A 49 13.29 -1.74 -12.23
CA GLU A 49 13.74 -2.80 -13.15
C GLU A 49 14.71 -2.26 -14.20
N ILE A 50 14.39 -1.13 -14.84
CA ILE A 50 15.29 -0.46 -15.78
C ILE A 50 16.60 -0.05 -15.09
N HIS A 51 16.52 0.48 -13.87
CA HIS A 51 17.70 0.87 -13.11
C HIS A 51 18.59 -0.34 -12.81
N THR A 52 17.99 -1.48 -12.47
CA THR A 52 18.68 -2.76 -12.25
C THR A 52 19.40 -3.22 -13.51
N VAL A 53 18.73 -3.22 -14.67
CA VAL A 53 19.33 -3.59 -15.95
C VAL A 53 20.47 -2.64 -16.32
N LYS A 54 20.29 -1.32 -16.20
CA LYS A 54 21.35 -0.33 -16.45
C LYS A 54 22.56 -0.57 -15.56
N THR A 55 22.34 -0.86 -14.28
CA THR A 55 23.40 -1.15 -13.33
C THR A 55 24.14 -2.44 -13.71
N ALA A 56 23.41 -3.49 -14.09
CA ALA A 56 24.00 -4.74 -14.55
C ALA A 56 24.86 -4.54 -15.82
N VAL A 57 24.37 -3.77 -16.79
CA VAL A 57 25.11 -3.42 -18.02
C VAL A 57 26.37 -2.60 -17.69
N ALA A 58 26.24 -1.61 -16.80
CA ALA A 58 27.37 -0.78 -16.37
C ALA A 58 28.44 -1.60 -15.64
N ASN A 59 28.02 -2.53 -14.77
CA ASN A 59 28.92 -3.44 -14.09
C ASN A 59 29.61 -4.40 -15.06
N TYR A 60 28.87 -4.98 -16.01
CA TYR A 60 29.46 -5.81 -17.06
C TYR A 60 30.52 -5.05 -17.87
N TYR A 61 30.24 -3.79 -18.22
CA TYR A 61 31.22 -2.94 -18.90
C TYR A 61 32.44 -2.62 -18.03
N LYS A 62 32.25 -2.36 -16.73
CA LYS A 62 33.36 -2.15 -15.79
C LYS A 62 34.25 -3.39 -15.70
N ASP A 63 33.67 -4.58 -15.67
CA ASP A 63 34.39 -5.83 -15.47
C ASP A 63 35.08 -6.33 -16.75
N THR A 64 34.45 -6.13 -17.91
CA THR A 64 34.91 -6.71 -19.19
C THR A 64 35.47 -5.68 -20.18
N GLY A 65 35.28 -4.38 -19.92
CA GLY A 65 35.61 -3.29 -20.84
C GLY A 65 34.77 -3.26 -22.13
N ARG A 66 33.74 -4.11 -22.25
CA ARG A 66 32.89 -4.24 -23.44
C ARG A 66 31.42 -4.18 -23.06
N PHE A 67 30.58 -3.70 -23.98
CA PHE A 67 29.14 -3.71 -23.76
C PHE A 67 28.57 -5.13 -23.97
N PRO A 68 27.48 -5.50 -23.28
CA PRO A 68 26.89 -6.84 -23.39
C PRO A 68 26.30 -7.18 -24.77
N ASN A 69 26.24 -6.24 -25.70
CA ASN A 69 25.63 -6.39 -27.02
C ASN A 69 26.59 -6.91 -28.11
N GLN A 70 27.81 -7.33 -27.76
CA GLN A 70 28.82 -7.74 -28.73
C GLN A 70 28.83 -9.24 -29.06
N TYR A 71 27.80 -10.01 -28.67
CA TYR A 71 27.64 -11.40 -29.08
C TYR A 71 26.47 -11.51 -30.07
N SER A 72 26.80 -11.62 -31.35
CA SER A 72 25.96 -12.30 -32.36
C SER A 72 26.40 -13.75 -32.46
#